data_AF-A0A8C8BEK6-F1
#
_entry.id   AF-A0A8C8BEK6-F1
#
_cell.length_a   1.000
_cell.length_b   1.000
_cell.length_c   1.000
_cell.angle_alpha   90.00
_cell.angle_beta   90.00
_cell.angle_gamma   90.00
#
_symmetry.space_group_name_H-M   'P 1'
#
loop_
_entity.id
_entity.type
_entity.pdbx_description
1 polymer ?
#
loop_
_entity_poly.entity_id
_entity_poly.type
_entity_poly.pdbx_seq_one_letter_code
_entity_poly.pdbx_strand_id
1 'polypeptide(L)'
;MARAGRGETHPLPHAGEGAQSSGVGHDLRGLAAPVEPGPPRPCEDYRWEWKHCRGLRHAFHHYYAHGELPACDRWRDDYEACRAWERGRAAAAQEALCKSERARVMEKQKYPPVWTFRKSPPPDWYIPLDQDKPS
;
A
#
# COMPACT_ATOMS: atom_id res chain seq x y z
N MET A 1 53.35 3.18 -46.24
CA MET A 1 54.41 2.33 -46.81
C MET A 1 54.99 1.43 -45.70
N ALA A 2 55.15 0.13 -45.99
CA ALA A 2 56.03 -0.93 -45.45
C ALA A 2 56.83 -0.68 -44.14
N ARG A 3 57.20 -1.64 -43.29
CA ARG A 3 56.96 -3.09 -43.01
C ARG A 3 57.86 -3.36 -41.78
N ALA A 4 57.47 -4.20 -40.83
CA ALA A 4 58.38 -5.17 -40.18
C ALA A 4 57.59 -6.09 -39.23
N GLY A 5 57.62 -7.39 -39.53
CA GLY A 5 57.18 -8.44 -38.61
C GLY A 5 58.36 -9.19 -37.99
N ARG A 6 58.11 -9.89 -36.89
CA ARG A 6 58.45 -11.30 -36.66
C ARG A 6 58.16 -11.69 -35.20
N GLY A 7 57.68 -12.92 -35.01
CA GLY A 7 57.65 -13.56 -33.70
C GLY A 7 56.54 -14.60 -33.57
N GLU A 8 56.70 -15.74 -34.23
CA GLU A 8 55.97 -16.98 -33.93
C GLU A 8 56.31 -17.47 -32.52
N THR A 9 55.31 -17.89 -31.75
CA THR A 9 55.34 -19.15 -30.97
C THR A 9 53.92 -19.66 -30.76
N HIS A 10 53.64 -20.85 -31.28
CA HIS A 10 52.51 -21.69 -30.86
C HIS A 10 52.85 -22.35 -29.51
N PRO A 11 51.84 -22.58 -28.65
CA PRO A 11 51.41 -23.97 -28.48
C PRO A 11 49.87 -24.15 -28.43
N LEU A 12 49.40 -25.25 -29.01
CA LEU A 12 48.11 -25.91 -28.73
C LEU A 12 48.30 -26.92 -27.58
N PRO A 13 47.27 -27.63 -27.11
CA PRO A 13 46.00 -27.17 -26.54
C PRO A 13 45.82 -27.78 -25.13
N HIS A 14 45.08 -27.12 -24.23
CA HIS A 14 44.53 -27.81 -23.06
C HIS A 14 43.02 -27.85 -23.17
N ALA A 15 42.54 -29.08 -23.35
CA ALA A 15 41.15 -29.46 -23.24
C ALA A 15 40.61 -29.07 -21.86
N GLY A 16 39.51 -28.32 -21.87
CA GLY A 16 38.67 -28.06 -20.72
C GLY A 16 37.23 -28.27 -21.16
N GLU A 17 36.79 -29.52 -21.11
CA GLU A 17 35.37 -29.87 -21.16
C GLU A 17 34.69 -29.23 -19.94
N GLY A 18 33.91 -28.18 -20.20
CA GLY A 18 32.98 -27.59 -19.27
C GLY A 18 31.61 -27.56 -19.92
N ALA A 19 30.87 -28.66 -19.80
CA ALA A 19 29.48 -28.74 -20.19
C ALA A 19 28.67 -27.70 -19.38
N GLN A 20 28.37 -26.57 -20.01
CA GLN A 20 27.43 -25.59 -19.48
C GLN A 20 26.03 -26.16 -19.67
N SER A 21 25.58 -26.91 -18.66
CA SER A 21 24.17 -27.27 -18.49
C SER A 21 23.37 -25.97 -18.36
N SER A 22 22.70 -25.57 -19.45
CA SER A 22 21.65 -24.54 -19.41
C SER A 22 20.44 -25.11 -18.67
N GLY A 23 20.55 -25.18 -17.35
CA GLY A 23 19.39 -25.28 -16.49
C GLY A 23 18.64 -23.96 -16.58
N VAL A 24 17.51 -23.95 -17.29
CA VAL A 24 16.49 -22.92 -17.12
C VAL A 24 15.95 -23.09 -15.69
N GLY A 25 16.63 -22.48 -14.74
CA GLY A 25 16.11 -22.29 -13.40
C GLY A 25 14.92 -21.36 -13.53
N HIS A 26 13.70 -21.90 -13.44
CA HIS A 26 12.54 -21.08 -13.15
C HIS A 26 12.78 -20.43 -11.78
N ASP A 27 13.23 -19.18 -11.79
CA ASP A 27 13.39 -18.34 -10.61
C ASP A 27 11.99 -18.13 -10.02
N LEU A 28 11.60 -19.01 -9.09
CA LEU A 28 10.38 -18.87 -8.29
C LEU A 28 10.55 -17.84 -7.16
N ARG A 29 11.64 -17.05 -7.18
CA ARG A 29 12.03 -16.12 -6.11
C ARG A 29 11.31 -14.77 -6.20
N GLY A 30 10.48 -14.57 -7.24
CA GLY A 30 9.65 -13.37 -7.43
C GLY A 30 8.16 -13.54 -7.13
N LEU A 31 7.65 -14.73 -6.82
CA LEU A 31 6.27 -14.86 -6.35
C LEU A 31 6.26 -14.45 -4.87
N ALA A 32 5.94 -13.19 -4.61
CA ALA A 32 5.40 -12.80 -3.31
C ALA A 32 4.35 -13.85 -2.94
N ALA A 33 4.56 -14.55 -1.83
CA ALA A 33 3.55 -15.42 -1.27
C ALA A 33 2.23 -14.63 -1.24
N PRO A 34 1.07 -15.27 -1.50
CA PRO A 34 -0.21 -14.61 -1.26
C PRO A 34 -0.12 -13.95 0.10
N VAL A 35 -0.32 -12.64 0.16
CA VAL A 35 -0.43 -11.98 1.46
C VAL A 35 -1.66 -12.61 2.08
N GLU A 36 -1.43 -13.58 2.97
CA GLU A 36 -2.49 -14.18 3.75
C GLU A 36 -3.20 -13.00 4.41
N PRO A 37 -4.49 -12.77 4.09
CA PRO A 37 -5.15 -11.59 4.56
C PRO A 37 -5.13 -11.67 6.08
N GLY A 38 -4.36 -10.75 6.71
CA GLY A 38 -4.21 -10.72 8.16
C GLY A 38 -5.59 -10.75 8.83
N PRO A 39 -5.68 -11.27 10.07
CA PRO A 39 -6.96 -11.42 10.74
C PRO A 39 -7.72 -10.09 10.70
N PRO A 40 -9.01 -10.10 10.31
CA PRO A 40 -9.79 -8.87 10.22
C PRO A 40 -9.80 -8.17 11.57
N ARG A 41 -9.92 -6.83 11.54
CA ARG A 41 -10.13 -6.01 12.76
C ARG A 41 -11.23 -6.63 13.63
N PRO A 42 -11.18 -6.49 14.97
CA PRO A 42 -12.21 -7.05 15.83
C PRO A 42 -13.60 -6.54 15.44
N CYS A 43 -14.63 -7.40 15.50
CA CYS A 43 -15.95 -7.03 14.98
C CYS A 43 -16.60 -5.85 15.71
N GLU A 44 -16.19 -5.56 16.95
CA GLU A 44 -16.64 -4.35 17.66
C GLU A 44 -16.17 -3.06 17.00
N ASP A 45 -15.02 -3.03 16.33
CA ASP A 45 -14.56 -1.83 15.62
C ASP A 45 -15.53 -1.49 14.48
N TYR A 46 -15.88 -2.48 13.65
CA TYR A 46 -16.87 -2.30 12.58
C TYR A 46 -18.24 -1.88 13.12
N ARG A 47 -18.65 -2.46 14.25
CA ARG A 47 -19.90 -2.07 14.91
C ARG A 47 -19.89 -0.61 15.36
N TRP A 48 -18.79 -0.15 15.96
CA TRP A 48 -18.65 1.23 16.40
C TRP A 48 -18.61 2.20 15.22
N GLU A 49 -17.90 1.86 14.15
CA GLU A 49 -17.86 2.67 12.92
C GLU A 49 -19.24 2.78 12.27
N TRP A 50 -19.99 1.68 12.20
CA TRP A 50 -21.37 1.71 11.70
C TRP A 50 -22.27 2.63 12.53
N LYS A 51 -22.19 2.52 13.86
CA LYS A 51 -22.93 3.43 14.77
C LYS A 51 -22.51 4.88 14.62
N HIS A 52 -21.20 5.12 14.48
CA HIS A 52 -20.65 6.47 14.29
C HIS A 52 -21.16 7.08 12.98
N CYS A 53 -21.10 6.34 11.88
CA CYS A 53 -21.57 6.77 10.57
C CYS A 53 -23.05 7.19 10.61
N ARG A 54 -23.89 6.42 11.30
CA ARG A 54 -25.32 6.73 11.43
C ARG A 54 -25.62 7.84 12.45
N GLY A 55 -24.62 8.30 13.19
CA GLY A 55 -24.79 9.30 14.23
C GLY A 55 -25.17 10.67 13.66
N LEU A 56 -26.11 11.36 14.31
CA LEU A 56 -26.60 12.67 13.88
C LEU A 56 -25.47 13.70 13.69
N ARG A 57 -24.48 13.71 14.59
CA ARG A 57 -23.31 14.59 14.49
C ARG A 57 -22.52 14.32 13.21
N HIS A 58 -22.27 13.05 12.88
CA HIS A 58 -21.57 12.69 11.65
C HIS A 58 -22.38 13.07 10.41
N ALA A 59 -23.69 12.78 10.40
CA ALA A 59 -24.58 13.16 9.32
C ALA A 59 -24.59 14.68 9.06
N PHE A 60 -24.66 15.48 10.13
CA PHE A 60 -24.60 16.94 10.02
C PHE A 60 -23.28 17.42 9.40
N HIS A 61 -22.14 16.93 9.90
CA HIS A 61 -20.82 17.32 9.36
C HIS A 61 -20.64 16.88 7.90
N HIS A 62 -21.06 15.66 7.56
CA HIS A 62 -20.97 15.13 6.20
C HIS A 62 -21.82 15.95 5.24
N TYR A 63 -23.05 16.27 5.63
CA TYR A 63 -23.93 17.12 4.82
C TYR A 63 -23.36 18.53 4.65
N TYR A 64 -22.80 19.13 5.70
CA TYR A 64 -22.17 20.45 5.59
C TYR A 64 -20.95 20.45 4.65
N ALA A 65 -20.12 19.40 4.69
CA ALA A 65 -18.90 19.32 3.89
C ALA A 65 -19.15 18.89 2.42
N HIS A 66 -20.14 18.03 2.19
CA HIS A 66 -20.33 17.34 0.91
C HIS A 66 -21.71 17.55 0.27
N GLY A 67 -22.68 18.14 0.99
CA GLY A 67 -24.04 18.37 0.50
C GLY A 67 -24.94 17.13 0.46
N GLU A 68 -24.47 16.00 0.98
CA GLU A 68 -25.17 14.73 0.96
C GLU A 68 -25.09 14.00 2.31
N LEU A 69 -26.03 13.09 2.56
CA LEU A 69 -25.97 12.23 3.73
C LEU A 69 -24.96 11.09 3.51
N PRO A 70 -24.27 10.64 4.56
CA PRO A 70 -23.26 9.58 4.43
C PRO A 70 -23.90 8.24 4.11
N ALA A 71 -23.33 7.50 3.15
CA ALA A 71 -23.71 6.13 2.86
C ALA A 71 -23.09 5.17 3.89
N CYS A 72 -23.89 4.66 4.83
CA CYS A 72 -23.42 3.82 5.94
C CYS A 72 -23.51 2.31 5.69
N ASP A 73 -23.99 1.88 4.52
CA ASP A 73 -24.19 0.46 4.19
C ASP A 73 -22.88 -0.32 4.21
N ARG A 74 -21.78 0.28 3.71
CA ARG A 74 -20.45 -0.37 3.73
C ARG A 74 -20.06 -0.84 5.14
N TRP A 75 -20.25 0.01 6.15
CA TRP A 75 -19.93 -0.34 7.54
C TRP A 75 -20.86 -1.40 8.13
N ARG A 76 -22.13 -1.42 7.71
CA ARG A 76 -23.07 -2.48 8.10
C ARG A 76 -22.62 -3.81 7.50
N ASP A 77 -22.36 -3.83 6.21
CA ASP A 77 -21.99 -5.04 5.47
C ASP A 77 -20.67 -5.61 5.98
N ASP A 78 -19.69 -4.75 6.29
CA ASP A 78 -18.43 -5.14 6.92
C ASP A 78 -18.67 -5.75 8.32
N TYR A 79 -19.55 -5.15 9.12
CA TYR A 79 -19.89 -5.73 10.44
C TYR A 79 -20.55 -7.11 10.29
N GLU A 80 -21.48 -7.27 9.36
CA GLU A 80 -22.16 -8.55 9.10
C GLU A 80 -21.19 -9.63 8.59
N ALA A 81 -20.31 -9.28 7.65
CA ALA A 81 -19.25 -10.15 7.16
C ALA A 81 -18.28 -10.55 8.30
N CYS A 82 -17.90 -9.61 9.15
CA CYS A 82 -17.07 -9.89 10.32
C CYS A 82 -17.74 -10.88 11.27
N ARG A 83 -19.02 -10.71 11.57
CA ARG A 83 -19.77 -11.64 12.42
C ARG A 83 -19.93 -13.02 11.78
N ALA A 84 -20.09 -13.10 10.46
CA ALA A 84 -20.09 -14.37 9.74
C ALA A 84 -18.73 -15.08 9.83
N TRP A 85 -17.63 -14.32 9.70
CA TRP A 85 -16.27 -14.83 9.87
C TRP A 85 -16.00 -15.34 11.30
N GLU A 86 -16.43 -14.61 12.34
CA GLU A 86 -16.27 -15.05 13.73
C GLU A 86 -17.00 -16.37 14.02
N ARG A 87 -18.21 -16.54 13.47
CA ARG A 87 -19.03 -17.74 13.70
C ARG A 87 -18.51 -18.98 12.98
N GLY A 88 -18.11 -18.84 11.72
CA GLY A 88 -17.89 -19.99 10.85
C GLY A 88 -16.57 -19.98 10.09
N ARG A 89 -15.72 -18.96 10.25
CA ARG A 89 -14.45 -18.80 9.51
C ARG A 89 -14.62 -18.98 8.00
N ALA A 90 -15.74 -18.50 7.45
CA ALA A 90 -16.04 -18.64 6.03
C ALA A 90 -15.08 -17.78 5.20
N ALA A 91 -14.32 -18.40 4.29
CA ALA A 91 -13.33 -17.71 3.44
C ALA A 91 -13.92 -16.51 2.67
N ALA A 92 -15.14 -16.65 2.15
CA ALA A 92 -15.85 -15.57 1.44
C ALA A 92 -16.09 -14.33 2.33
N ALA A 93 -16.34 -14.52 3.63
CA ALA A 93 -16.53 -13.42 4.57
C ALA A 93 -15.22 -12.68 4.85
N GLN A 94 -14.11 -13.41 5.01
CA GLN A 94 -12.78 -12.81 5.12
C GLN A 94 -12.40 -12.06 3.84
N GLU A 95 -12.63 -12.64 2.68
CA GLU A 95 -12.31 -12.02 1.39
C GLU A 95 -13.09 -10.71 1.21
N ALA A 96 -14.39 -10.70 1.53
CA ALA A 96 -15.23 -9.51 1.49
C ALA A 96 -14.68 -8.39 2.39
N LEU A 97 -14.30 -8.71 3.64
CA LEU A 97 -13.69 -7.75 4.56
C LEU A 97 -12.38 -7.18 4.02
N CYS A 98 -11.49 -8.07 3.56
CA CYS A 98 -10.19 -7.65 3.05
C CYS A 98 -10.32 -6.83 1.77
N LYS A 99 -11.33 -7.09 0.93
CA LYS A 99 -11.65 -6.25 -0.22
C LYS A 99 -12.17 -4.88 0.21
N SER A 100 -13.09 -4.81 1.17
CA SER A 100 -13.63 -3.55 1.68
C SER A 100 -12.55 -2.68 2.33
N GLU A 101 -11.70 -3.27 3.18
CA GLU A 101 -10.60 -2.55 3.83
C GLU A 101 -9.58 -2.00 2.82
N ARG A 102 -9.20 -2.82 1.83
CA ARG A 102 -8.33 -2.36 0.75
C ARG A 102 -8.96 -1.21 -0.01
N ALA A 103 -10.25 -1.31 -0.37
CA ALA A 103 -10.95 -0.22 -1.06
C ALA A 103 -10.95 1.07 -0.22
N ARG A 104 -11.19 0.97 1.08
CA ARG A 104 -11.19 2.12 1.99
C ARG A 104 -9.80 2.77 2.14
N VAL A 105 -8.73 1.98 2.19
CA VAL A 105 -7.34 2.48 2.22
C VAL A 105 -7.00 3.20 0.91
N MET A 106 -7.36 2.60 -0.23
CA MET A 106 -7.11 3.19 -1.55
C MET A 106 -7.89 4.50 -1.75
N GLU A 107 -9.15 4.56 -1.30
CA GLU A 107 -9.97 5.77 -1.35
C GLU A 107 -9.32 6.94 -0.58
N LYS A 108 -8.77 6.67 0.62
CA LYS A 108 -8.03 7.68 1.40
C LYS A 108 -6.75 8.16 0.70
N GLN A 109 -6.10 7.29 -0.05
CA GLN A 109 -4.85 7.60 -0.76
C GLN A 109 -5.07 8.29 -2.11
N LYS A 110 -6.33 8.41 -2.57
CA LYS A 110 -6.67 8.99 -3.89
C LYS A 110 -6.19 10.44 -4.04
N TYR A 111 -6.14 11.19 -2.96
CA TYR A 111 -5.78 12.60 -2.99
C TYR A 111 -4.29 12.77 -2.66
N PRO A 112 -3.49 13.37 -3.58
CA PRO A 112 -2.11 13.65 -3.27
C PRO A 112 -2.03 14.62 -2.09
N PRO A 113 -1.03 14.48 -1.21
CA PRO A 113 -0.88 15.39 -0.09
C PRO A 113 -0.69 16.82 -0.61
N VAL A 114 -1.53 17.74 -0.15
CA VAL A 114 -1.41 19.18 -0.48
C VAL A 114 -0.08 19.74 0.00
N TRP A 115 0.45 19.21 1.10
CA TRP A 115 1.70 19.62 1.71
C TRP A 115 2.77 18.55 1.52
N THR A 116 3.95 18.97 1.08
CA THR A 116 5.13 18.10 1.04
C THR A 116 5.66 17.86 2.46
N PHE A 117 6.15 16.64 2.72
CA PHE A 117 6.79 16.32 3.99
C PHE A 117 8.06 17.17 4.17
N ARG A 118 8.07 18.04 5.19
CA ARG A 118 9.23 18.86 5.54
C ARG A 118 10.34 17.98 6.13
N LYS A 119 11.60 18.27 5.79
CA LYS A 119 12.79 17.56 6.32
C LYS A 119 13.33 18.22 7.60
N SER A 120 13.14 19.51 7.74
CA SER A 120 13.51 20.30 8.91
C SER A 120 12.47 21.42 9.10
N PRO A 121 12.33 21.97 10.32
CA PRO A 121 11.57 23.19 10.51
C PRO A 121 12.18 24.35 9.68
N PRO A 122 11.39 25.36 9.27
CA PRO A 122 11.92 26.59 8.70
C PRO A 122 12.94 27.23 9.65
N PRO A 123 14.07 27.79 9.17
CA PRO A 123 15.11 28.32 10.04
C PRO A 123 14.64 29.41 11.02
N ASP A 124 13.63 30.17 10.61
CA ASP A 124 13.04 31.34 11.29
C ASP A 124 11.78 31.00 12.10
N TRP A 125 11.47 29.71 12.30
CA TRP A 125 10.26 29.27 13.01
C TRP A 125 10.12 29.82 14.44
N TYR A 126 11.24 30.22 15.05
CA TYR A 126 11.31 30.74 16.43
C TYR A 126 11.11 32.26 16.54
N ILE A 127 11.02 32.97 15.41
CA ILE A 127 10.87 34.42 15.41
C ILE A 127 9.41 34.76 15.80
N PRO A 128 9.18 35.69 16.75
CA PRO A 128 7.84 36.15 17.08
C PRO A 128 7.10 36.65 15.83
N LEU A 129 5.81 36.34 15.72
CA LEU A 129 4.97 36.85 14.62
C LEU A 129 4.86 38.38 14.73
N ASP A 130 5.05 39.10 13.61
CA ASP A 130 4.83 40.55 13.54
C ASP A 130 3.35 40.86 13.78
N GLN A 131 2.99 41.19 15.02
CA GLN A 131 1.62 41.53 15.40
C GLN A 131 1.22 42.96 14.98
N ASP A 132 2.21 43.77 14.57
CA ASP A 132 2.03 45.20 14.30
C ASP A 132 1.84 45.54 12.80
N LYS A 133 1.62 44.54 11.95
CA LYS A 133 1.35 44.77 10.52
C LYS A 133 -0.15 45.00 10.33
N PRO A 134 -0.61 46.23 10.02
CA PRO A 134 -2.01 46.47 9.73
C PRO A 134 -2.41 45.70 8.46
N SER A 135 -3.59 45.07 8.51
CA SER A 135 -4.21 44.26 7.45
C SER A 135 -4.50 45.05 6.18
#